data_AF-A0A9W8NXX7-F1
#
_entry.id   AF-A0A9W8NXX7-F1
#
_cell.length_a   1.000
_cell.length_b   1.000
_cell.length_c   1.000
_cell.angle_alpha   90.00
_cell.angle_beta   90.00
_cell.angle_gamma   90.00
#
_symmetry.space_group_name_H-M   'P 1'
#
loop_
_entity.id
_entity.type
_entity.pdbx_description
1 polymer ?
#
loop_
_entity_poly.entity_id
_entity_poly.type
_entity_poly.pdbx_seq_one_letter_code
_entity_poly.pdbx_strand_id
1 'polypeptide(L)'
;MKVEGGAEDRRNYPCLLRVSNGDKVKFSTAVESAALPKFYHVYGALLKSSMTTLRKRDKKREKQRAEEAAARKKKISEPVVVGGSKRGSGRRKRQRQVKAALKQQETLAKIKAKEEAKIKAELTVEAV
;
A
#
# COMPACT_ATOMS: atom_id res chain seq x y z
N MET A 1 32.03 -6.49 21.68
CA MET A 1 32.13 -5.15 22.31
C MET A 1 31.23 -5.14 23.53
N LYS A 2 31.80 -5.02 24.73
CA LYS A 2 31.03 -4.85 25.97
C LYS A 2 30.51 -3.41 26.03
N VAL A 3 29.20 -3.25 26.20
CA VAL A 3 28.57 -1.96 26.50
C VAL A 3 28.26 -1.98 27.98
N GLU A 4 29.10 -1.31 28.77
CA GLU A 4 28.76 -1.00 30.16
C GLU A 4 27.83 0.20 30.16
N GLY A 5 26.69 0.05 30.83
CA GLY A 5 25.60 0.99 30.82
C GLY A 5 25.84 2.23 31.68
N GLY A 6 25.09 3.29 31.36
CA GLY A 6 24.63 4.25 32.36
C GLY A 6 25.41 5.55 32.53
N ALA A 7 26.39 5.86 31.68
CA ALA A 7 26.95 7.21 31.59
C ALA A 7 26.53 7.83 30.25
N GLU A 8 26.05 9.07 30.24
CA GLU A 8 25.67 9.75 28.99
C GLU A 8 26.85 9.69 28.00
N ASP A 9 26.64 8.97 26.90
CA ASP A 9 27.65 8.74 25.86
C ASP A 9 28.01 10.09 25.23
N ARG A 10 29.07 10.75 25.72
CA ARG A 10 29.65 11.99 25.16
C ARG A 10 30.37 11.78 23.82
N ARG A 11 30.11 10.66 23.16
CA ARG A 11 30.77 10.25 21.92
C ARG A 11 30.06 10.94 20.76
N ASN A 12 30.80 11.81 20.07
CA ASN A 12 30.32 12.41 18.83
C ASN A 12 30.66 11.46 17.67
N TYR A 13 29.63 11.07 16.94
CA TYR A 13 29.75 10.19 15.79
C TYR A 13 29.57 11.00 14.50
N PRO A 14 30.68 11.37 13.81
CA PRO A 14 30.57 12.05 12.53
C PRO A 14 30.01 11.10 11.45
N CYS A 15 29.18 11.64 10.56
CA CYS A 15 28.61 10.90 9.45
C CYS A 15 29.39 11.18 8.16
N LEU A 16 29.77 10.15 7.42
CA LEU A 16 30.42 10.30 6.12
C LEU A 16 29.39 10.26 4.98
N LEU A 17 29.36 11.29 4.15
CA LEU A 17 28.56 11.37 2.94
C LEU A 17 29.45 11.29 1.71
N ARG A 18 29.03 10.47 0.75
CA ARG A 18 29.72 10.30 -0.53
C ARG A 18 28.73 10.47 -1.67
N VAL A 19 29.12 11.22 -2.68
CA VAL A 19 28.31 11.47 -3.88
C VAL A 19 29.14 11.14 -5.10
N SER A 20 28.57 10.39 -6.03
CA SER A 20 29.15 10.10 -7.34
C SER A 20 28.11 10.17 -8.45
N ASN A 21 28.55 10.48 -9.67
CA ASN A 21 27.73 10.44 -10.88
C ASN A 21 28.28 9.41 -11.88
N GLY A 22 28.47 8.17 -11.41
CA GLY A 22 29.18 7.12 -12.17
C GLY A 22 30.68 7.20 -11.90
N ASP A 23 31.44 7.96 -12.70
CA ASP A 23 32.92 7.97 -12.59
C ASP A 23 33.58 9.36 -12.65
N LYS A 24 32.89 10.38 -13.17
CA LYS A 24 33.51 11.66 -13.53
C LYS A 24 33.69 12.63 -12.36
N VAL A 25 32.83 12.51 -11.34
CA VAL A 25 32.81 13.43 -10.21
C VAL A 25 32.52 12.64 -8.95
N LYS A 26 33.42 12.75 -7.96
CA LYS A 26 33.33 12.09 -6.65
C LYS A 26 33.59 13.14 -5.58
N PHE A 27 32.62 13.34 -4.69
CA PHE A 27 32.75 14.23 -3.53
C PHE A 27 32.53 13.43 -2.26
N SER A 28 33.29 13.74 -1.22
CA SER A 28 33.10 13.18 0.11
C SER A 28 33.15 14.27 1.16
N THR A 29 32.23 14.24 2.12
CA THR A 29 32.19 15.17 3.25
C THR A 29 31.93 14.42 4.55
N ALA A 30 32.66 14.76 5.61
CA ALA A 30 32.37 14.31 6.96
C ALA A 30 31.51 15.38 7.65
N VAL A 31 30.35 14.99 8.16
CA VAL A 31 29.42 15.88 8.87
C VAL A 31 29.53 15.62 10.35
N GLU A 32 30.00 16.62 11.08
CA GLU A 32 30.06 16.60 12.54
C GLU A 32 28.66 16.74 13.15
N SER A 33 28.45 16.14 14.32
CA SER A 33 27.17 16.18 15.03
C SER A 33 26.73 17.61 15.37
N ALA A 34 27.66 18.53 15.61
CA ALA A 34 27.37 19.94 15.93
C ALA A 34 26.84 20.72 14.71
N ALA A 35 27.29 20.37 13.51
CA ALA A 35 26.90 21.04 12.26
C ALA A 35 25.66 20.40 11.61
N LEU A 36 25.18 19.28 12.16
CA LEU A 36 24.10 18.46 11.60
C LEU A 36 22.80 19.25 11.32
N PRO A 37 22.30 20.13 12.21
CA PRO A 37 21.07 20.88 11.94
C PRO A 37 21.21 21.84 10.75
N LYS A 38 22.36 22.51 10.63
CA LYS A 38 22.67 23.42 9.51
C LYS A 38 22.78 22.64 8.21
N PHE A 39 23.49 21.50 8.26
CA PHE A 39 23.63 20.62 7.12
C PHE A 39 22.27 20.12 6.61
N TYR A 40 21.40 19.63 7.49
CA TYR A 40 20.07 19.14 7.10
C TYR A 40 19.19 20.21 6.45
N HIS A 41 19.24 21.44 6.96
CA HIS A 41 18.45 22.52 6.39
C HIS A 41 18.87 22.84 4.95
N VAL A 42 20.18 23.04 4.74
CA VAL A 42 20.74 23.40 3.42
C VAL A 42 20.65 22.23 2.45
N TYR A 43 21.09 21.04 2.86
CA TYR A 43 21.08 19.85 2.02
C TYR A 43 19.65 19.41 1.68
N GLY A 44 18.72 19.49 2.65
CA GLY A 44 17.31 19.18 2.42
C GLY A 44 16.64 20.15 1.44
N ALA A 45 16.97 21.44 1.50
CA ALA A 45 16.50 22.42 0.53
C ALA A 45 17.06 22.14 -0.88
N LEU A 46 18.35 21.85 -0.99
CA LEU A 46 19.02 21.48 -2.25
C LEU A 46 18.38 20.25 -2.89
N LEU A 47 18.14 19.19 -2.12
CA LEU A 47 17.52 17.97 -2.66
C LEU A 47 16.09 18.21 -3.15
N LYS A 48 15.31 19.02 -2.43
CA LYS A 48 13.94 19.36 -2.83
C LYS A 48 13.92 20.20 -4.11
N SER A 49 14.89 21.09 -4.31
CA SER A 49 14.98 21.91 -5.53
C SER A 49 15.55 21.14 -6.72
N SER A 50 16.48 20.20 -6.51
CA SER A 50 17.11 19.45 -7.59
C SER A 50 16.28 18.25 -8.07
N MET A 51 15.48 17.61 -7.21
CA MET A 51 14.69 16.42 -7.54
C MET A 51 13.20 16.73 -7.78
N THR A 52 12.92 17.68 -8.68
CA THR A 52 11.54 18.14 -8.99
C THR A 52 10.81 17.30 -10.04
N THR A 53 11.51 16.42 -10.74
CA THR A 53 11.00 15.68 -11.90
C THR A 53 10.09 14.49 -11.56
N LEU A 54 9.90 14.20 -10.27
CA LEU A 54 8.97 13.17 -9.83
C LEU A 54 7.52 13.58 -10.07
N ARG A 55 6.69 12.62 -10.50
CA ARG A 55 5.24 12.87 -10.67
C ARG A 55 4.60 13.19 -9.32
N LYS A 56 3.73 14.21 -9.31
CA LYS A 56 2.90 14.51 -8.13
C LYS A 56 2.00 13.33 -7.81
N ARG A 57 1.88 13.01 -6.52
CA ARG A 57 0.94 11.99 -6.05
C ARG A 57 -0.49 12.51 -6.21
N ASP A 58 -1.25 11.88 -7.10
CA ASP A 58 -2.67 12.17 -7.31
C ASP A 58 -3.50 11.60 -6.15
N LYS A 59 -3.48 12.26 -5.00
CA LYS A 59 -4.24 11.84 -3.79
C LYS A 59 -5.72 11.59 -4.09
N LYS A 60 -6.31 12.37 -5.00
CA LYS A 60 -7.70 12.20 -5.46
C LYS A 60 -7.89 10.86 -6.19
N ARG A 61 -6.99 10.51 -7.11
CA ARG A 61 -7.07 9.27 -7.91
C ARG A 61 -6.86 8.04 -7.04
N GLU A 62 -5.93 8.10 -6.10
CA GLU A 62 -5.71 7.00 -5.16
C GLU A 62 -6.88 6.82 -4.19
N LYS A 63 -7.43 7.91 -3.67
CA LYS A 63 -8.64 7.88 -2.83
C LYS A 63 -9.83 7.29 -3.59
N GLN A 64 -10.05 7.73 -4.83
CA GLN A 64 -11.10 7.16 -5.69
C GLN A 64 -10.90 5.65 -5.92
N ARG A 65 -9.68 5.20 -6.21
CA ARG A 65 -9.40 3.76 -6.35
C ARG A 65 -9.67 2.99 -5.06
N ALA A 66 -9.32 3.55 -3.90
CA ALA A 66 -9.58 2.93 -2.61
C ALA A 66 -11.09 2.85 -2.30
N GLU A 67 -11.84 3.92 -2.58
CA GLU A 67 -13.29 3.96 -2.43
C GLU A 67 -14.00 3.01 -3.40
N GLU A 68 -13.57 2.94 -4.67
CA GLU A 68 -14.08 1.99 -5.65
C GLU A 68 -13.80 0.54 -5.23
N ALA A 69 -12.61 0.26 -4.72
CA ALA A 69 -12.27 -1.06 -4.21
C ALA A 69 -13.14 -1.43 -3.00
N ALA A 70 -13.36 -0.50 -2.07
CA ALA A 70 -14.25 -0.68 -0.93
C ALA A 70 -15.71 -0.89 -1.38
N ALA A 71 -16.20 -0.09 -2.33
CA ALA A 71 -17.54 -0.22 -2.89
C ALA A 71 -17.74 -1.56 -3.63
N ARG A 72 -16.74 -2.04 -4.37
CA ARG A 72 -16.77 -3.37 -5.00
C ARG A 72 -16.83 -4.47 -3.95
N LYS A 73 -16.04 -4.39 -2.88
CA LYS A 73 -16.09 -5.36 -1.78
C LYS A 73 -17.45 -5.37 -1.09
N LYS A 74 -18.01 -4.19 -0.77
CA LYS A 74 -19.36 -4.06 -0.18
C LYS A 74 -20.45 -4.69 -1.04
N LYS A 75 -20.42 -4.46 -2.37
CA LYS A 75 -21.37 -5.07 -3.32
C LYS A 75 -21.30 -6.60 -3.39
N ILE A 76 -20.16 -7.18 -3.03
CA ILE A 76 -19.98 -8.64 -3.02
C ILE A 76 -20.42 -9.22 -1.67
N SER A 77 -20.19 -8.50 -0.56
CA SER A 77 -20.55 -8.95 0.79
C SER A 77 -22.02 -8.75 1.14
N GLU A 78 -22.66 -7.69 0.63
CA GLU A 78 -24.06 -7.39 0.94
C GLU A 78 -25.02 -8.29 0.14
N PRO A 79 -25.89 -9.06 0.81
CA PRO A 79 -26.82 -9.95 0.12
C PRO A 79 -27.91 -9.16 -0.62
N VAL A 80 -28.14 -9.47 -1.89
CA VAL A 80 -29.27 -8.91 -2.64
C VAL A 80 -30.58 -9.45 -2.10
N VAL A 81 -31.35 -8.60 -1.42
CA VAL A 81 -32.71 -8.92 -0.96
C VAL A 81 -33.65 -8.99 -2.16
N VAL A 82 -34.25 -10.16 -2.40
CA VAL A 82 -35.25 -10.37 -3.45
C VAL A 82 -36.63 -10.03 -2.89
N GLY A 83 -37.22 -8.94 -3.38
CA GLY A 83 -38.55 -8.46 -2.98
C GLY A 83 -39.56 -8.44 -4.13
N GLY A 84 -40.83 -8.22 -3.80
CA GLY A 84 -41.91 -7.97 -4.77
C GLY A 84 -42.68 -9.20 -5.27
N SER A 85 -43.72 -8.93 -6.06
CA SER A 85 -44.69 -9.93 -6.51
C SER A 85 -44.07 -10.98 -7.45
N LYS A 86 -44.51 -12.24 -7.33
CA LYS A 86 -44.07 -13.34 -8.22
C LYS A 86 -44.63 -13.20 -9.64
N ARG A 87 -45.82 -12.59 -9.75
CA ARG A 87 -46.60 -12.41 -10.99
C ARG A 87 -46.96 -10.93 -11.18
N GLY A 88 -47.39 -10.55 -12.38
CA GLY A 88 -47.81 -9.18 -12.70
C GLY A 88 -46.66 -8.19 -12.90
N SER A 89 -46.94 -6.90 -12.71
CA SER A 89 -46.03 -5.77 -13.00
C SER A 89 -44.68 -5.82 -12.24
N GLY A 90 -44.63 -6.44 -11.06
CA GLY A 90 -43.42 -6.62 -10.26
C GLY A 90 -42.49 -7.75 -10.70
N ARG A 91 -42.94 -8.65 -11.59
CA ARG A 91 -42.20 -9.88 -11.96
C ARG A 91 -40.83 -9.59 -12.58
N ARG A 92 -40.72 -8.59 -13.46
CA ARG A 92 -39.46 -8.26 -14.15
C ARG A 92 -38.40 -7.72 -13.18
N LYS A 93 -38.82 -6.93 -12.19
CA LYS A 93 -37.93 -6.42 -11.12
C LYS A 93 -37.43 -7.57 -10.25
N ARG A 94 -38.34 -8.46 -9.82
CA ARG A 94 -37.98 -9.67 -9.05
C ARG A 94 -37.02 -10.59 -9.82
N GLN A 95 -37.25 -10.83 -11.10
CA GLN A 95 -36.34 -11.65 -11.93
C GLN A 95 -34.92 -11.06 -12.00
N ARG A 96 -34.79 -9.74 -12.09
CA ARG A 96 -33.47 -9.07 -12.06
C ARG A 96 -32.77 -9.28 -10.72
N GLN A 97 -33.49 -9.16 -9.61
CA GLN A 97 -32.95 -9.40 -8.28
C GLN A 97 -32.52 -10.86 -8.08
N VAL A 98 -33.33 -11.83 -8.53
CA VAL A 98 -32.97 -13.26 -8.49
C VAL A 98 -31.70 -13.53 -9.30
N LYS A 99 -31.60 -12.98 -10.53
CA LYS A 99 -30.39 -13.12 -11.35
C LYS A 99 -29.17 -12.46 -10.70
N ALA A 100 -29.34 -11.34 -10.01
CA ALA A 100 -28.25 -10.68 -9.28
C ALA A 100 -27.79 -11.50 -8.07
N ALA A 101 -28.71 -12.08 -7.31
CA ALA A 101 -28.40 -12.95 -6.18
C ALA A 101 -27.65 -14.22 -6.61
N LEU A 102 -28.10 -14.88 -7.70
CA LEU A 102 -27.41 -16.04 -8.26
C LEU A 102 -25.98 -15.69 -8.69
N LYS A 103 -25.79 -14.55 -9.38
CA LYS A 103 -24.46 -14.08 -9.75
C LYS A 103 -23.56 -13.78 -8.55
N GLN A 104 -24.10 -13.18 -7.48
CA GLN A 104 -23.35 -12.97 -6.24
C GLN A 104 -22.89 -14.30 -5.64
N GLN A 105 -23.78 -15.30 -5.54
CA GLN A 105 -23.45 -16.63 -5.03
C GLN A 105 -22.35 -17.32 -5.86
N GLU A 106 -22.44 -17.27 -7.19
CA GLU A 106 -21.41 -17.80 -8.08
C GLU A 106 -20.05 -17.10 -7.88
N THR A 107 -20.05 -15.77 -7.72
CA THR A 107 -18.81 -15.02 -7.48
C THR A 107 -18.18 -15.35 -6.13
N LEU A 108 -18.99 -15.50 -5.08
CA LEU A 108 -18.53 -15.90 -3.75
C LEU A 108 -17.96 -17.31 -3.77
N ALA A 109 -18.61 -18.26 -4.46
CA ALA A 109 -18.12 -19.62 -4.61
C ALA A 109 -16.75 -19.65 -5.33
N LYS A 110 -16.58 -18.85 -6.39
CA LYS A 110 -15.30 -18.72 -7.10
C LYS A 110 -14.20 -18.10 -6.24
N ILE A 111 -14.52 -17.14 -5.38
CA ILE A 111 -13.57 -16.54 -4.45
C ILE A 111 -13.11 -17.57 -3.42
N LYS A 112 -14.07 -18.27 -2.78
CA LYS A 112 -13.76 -19.35 -1.82
C LYS A 112 -12.89 -20.44 -2.43
N ALA A 113 -13.21 -20.91 -3.63
CA ALA A 113 -12.40 -21.91 -4.32
C ALA A 113 -10.95 -21.43 -4.59
N LYS A 114 -10.75 -20.14 -4.88
CA LYS A 114 -9.40 -19.56 -5.05
C LYS A 114 -8.64 -19.44 -3.73
N GLU A 115 -9.32 -19.10 -2.64
CA GLU A 115 -8.71 -19.05 -1.31
C GLU A 115 -8.31 -20.44 -0.84
N GLU A 116 -9.19 -21.43 -1.00
CA GLU A 116 -8.89 -22.83 -0.69
C GLU A 116 -7.73 -23.39 -1.54
N ALA A 117 -7.66 -23.03 -2.83
CA ALA A 117 -6.55 -23.44 -3.69
C ALA A 117 -5.22 -22.80 -3.27
N LYS A 118 -5.23 -21.54 -2.81
CA LYS A 118 -4.05 -20.87 -2.27
C LYS A 118 -3.58 -21.50 -0.96
N ILE A 119 -4.50 -21.74 -0.02
CA ILE A 119 -4.19 -22.39 1.25
C ILE A 119 -3.61 -23.79 1.00
N LYS A 120 -4.20 -24.55 0.08
CA LYS A 120 -3.65 -25.85 -0.33
C LYS A 120 -2.25 -25.73 -0.94
N ALA A 121 -2.02 -24.73 -1.79
CA ALA A 121 -0.71 -24.50 -2.39
C ALA A 121 0.35 -24.10 -1.36
N GLU A 122 0.02 -23.22 -0.42
CA GLU A 122 0.90 -22.80 0.68
C GLU A 122 1.25 -23.99 1.59
N LEU A 123 0.25 -24.82 1.97
CA LEU A 123 0.47 -26.05 2.74
C LEU A 123 1.35 -27.07 2.00
N THR A 124 1.24 -27.17 0.67
CA THR A 124 2.13 -28.06 -0.11
C THR A 124 3.55 -27.54 -0.25
N VAL A 125 3.77 -26.22 -0.12
CA VAL A 125 5.11 -25.61 -0.19
C VAL A 125 5.83 -25.66 1.16
N GLU A 126 5.09 -25.58 2.28
CA GLU A 126 5.66 -25.74 3.63
C GLU A 126 5.96 -27.21 4.01
N ALA A 127 5.42 -28.18 3.27
CA ALA A 127 5.65 -29.61 3.47
C ALA A 127 6.84 -30.17 2.65
N VAL A 128 7.56 -29.33 1.90
CA VAL A 128 8.76 -29.65 1.11
C VAL A 128 9.96 -28.94 1.72
#